data_AF-A0A936V074-F1
#
_entry.id   AF-A0A936V074-F1
#
_cell.length_a   1.000
_cell.length_b   1.000
_cell.length_c   1.000
_cell.angle_alpha   90.00
_cell.angle_beta   90.00
_cell.angle_gamma   90.00
#
_symmetry.space_group_name_H-M   'P 1'
#
loop_
_entity.id
_entity.type
_entity.pdbx_description
1 polymer ?
#
loop_
_entity_poly.entity_id
_entity_poly.type
_entity_poly.pdbx_seq_one_letter_code
_entity_poly.pdbx_strand_id
1 'polypeptide(L)'
;MKIQFYGVALAILSFTFIYTGCSKSSVTPPPPSNPCAGKTITVTGTTTLASTSTATNGAINATATGSTNFTFSLNGGAFQASGIFNNLAVGTYSVTAKDAAGCTGSQSFSVTSIPCPTITIIATVTQASSPAAGNGAIAATASGSTGFTYSITGISGTYQASGTFTGLAVGSYTIFAKDVNGCTGSNSFSVTAASCPTIILSAIPTNTSGPTASNGSIAASASGGVLPYQYSKDGGTTFQASGTFTNLGVGTYNVVAKDANGCLSNSMSTNVGFTCPGISTTATSTNTIKCETNTGTITVSATGSTGFMYNLNGGSYQVSNIFAALAAGAYTFGVRDINGCTATGNTSVSQAPAGTLFLSVKAVLQVNCAISGCHLSPNPQNGLDFTDDCTIVAQSIRIKARAVDANPSQMPPTGPPLSAVDKQKIIDWVNAGGKHNN
;
A
#
# COMPACT_ATOMS: atom_id res chain seq x y z
N MET A 1 78.25 -23.11 -16.32
CA MET A 1 79.49 -23.82 -15.97
C MET A 1 79.88 -24.69 -17.17
N LYS A 2 80.77 -24.16 -18.01
CA LYS A 2 81.37 -24.86 -19.16
C LYS A 2 82.51 -25.74 -18.63
N ILE A 3 82.60 -26.99 -19.08
CA ILE A 3 83.86 -27.74 -19.04
C ILE A 3 84.02 -28.44 -20.39
N GLN A 4 84.90 -27.87 -21.22
CA GLN A 4 85.62 -28.58 -22.28
C GLN A 4 86.85 -29.23 -21.64
N PHE A 5 87.24 -30.41 -22.10
CA PHE A 5 88.64 -30.80 -22.09
C PHE A 5 89.06 -31.40 -23.43
N TYR A 6 90.22 -30.90 -23.86
CA TYR A 6 90.99 -31.20 -25.04
C TYR A 6 91.65 -32.58 -24.96
N GLY A 7 92.00 -33.14 -26.13
CA GLY A 7 93.42 -33.34 -26.36
C GLY A 7 93.92 -34.71 -26.80
N VAL A 8 94.49 -34.68 -28.01
CA VAL A 8 95.80 -35.22 -28.39
C VAL A 8 95.86 -36.67 -28.89
N ALA A 9 96.26 -36.74 -30.16
CA ALA A 9 96.67 -37.92 -30.89
C ALA A 9 98.04 -38.44 -30.41
N LEU A 10 98.22 -39.76 -30.43
CA LEU A 10 99.54 -40.38 -30.39
C LEU A 10 99.62 -41.44 -31.50
N ALA A 11 100.45 -41.17 -32.50
CA ALA A 11 100.81 -42.10 -33.54
C ALA A 11 101.83 -43.10 -33.01
N ILE A 12 101.56 -44.40 -33.20
CA ILE A 12 102.57 -45.45 -33.08
C ILE A 12 102.51 -46.29 -34.36
N LEU A 13 103.55 -46.17 -35.18
CA LEU A 13 103.85 -47.08 -36.28
C LEU A 13 104.29 -48.43 -35.69
N SER A 14 103.73 -49.52 -36.19
CA SER A 14 104.32 -50.86 -36.06
C SER A 14 103.96 -51.67 -37.30
N PHE A 15 104.91 -51.81 -38.21
CA PHE A 15 104.89 -52.85 -39.24
C PHE A 15 104.99 -54.21 -38.56
N THR A 16 104.24 -55.21 -39.03
CA THR A 16 104.76 -56.47 -39.63
C THR A 16 103.57 -57.38 -39.97
N PHE A 17 103.67 -58.03 -41.14
CA PHE A 17 102.96 -59.19 -41.72
C PHE A 17 102.00 -59.96 -40.76
N ILE A 18 100.92 -60.63 -41.17
CA ILE A 18 100.80 -61.71 -42.17
C ILE A 18 99.28 -62.02 -42.35
N TYR A 19 98.96 -62.74 -43.42
CA TYR A 19 97.83 -63.66 -43.64
C TYR A 19 96.49 -63.09 -44.13
N THR A 20 96.29 -63.31 -45.43
CA THR A 20 95.02 -63.63 -46.07
C THR A 20 94.25 -64.66 -45.25
N GLY A 21 93.33 -64.17 -44.42
CA GLY A 21 92.24 -64.92 -43.81
C GLY A 21 90.92 -64.37 -44.34
N CYS A 22 90.18 -65.21 -45.05
CA CYS A 22 88.89 -64.91 -45.65
C CYS A 22 87.86 -64.58 -44.56
N SER A 23 87.47 -63.32 -44.38
CA SER A 23 86.26 -62.95 -43.64
C SER A 23 85.12 -62.79 -44.64
N LYS A 24 84.08 -63.62 -44.50
CA LYS A 24 82.83 -63.46 -45.22
C LYS A 24 82.25 -62.09 -44.88
N SER A 25 82.34 -61.16 -45.83
CA SER A 25 81.63 -59.89 -45.80
C SER A 25 80.13 -60.23 -45.84
N SER A 26 79.46 -60.09 -44.69
CA SER A 26 78.01 -60.17 -44.61
C SER A 26 77.45 -58.94 -45.33
N VAL A 27 77.16 -59.09 -46.61
CA VAL A 27 76.36 -58.13 -47.37
C VAL A 27 75.00 -58.07 -46.68
N THR A 28 74.77 -57.05 -45.87
CA THR A 28 73.40 -56.73 -45.45
C THR A 28 72.61 -56.45 -46.72
N PRO A 29 71.48 -57.14 -46.96
CA PRO A 29 70.64 -56.86 -48.12
C PRO A 29 70.34 -55.36 -48.19
N PRO A 30 70.26 -54.74 -49.38
CA PRO A 30 69.81 -53.36 -49.50
C PRO A 30 68.50 -53.20 -48.72
N PRO A 31 68.31 -52.09 -47.98
CA PRO A 31 67.07 -51.87 -47.25
C PRO A 31 65.90 -52.04 -48.22
N PRO A 32 64.82 -52.76 -47.83
CA PRO A 32 63.70 -53.02 -48.72
C PRO A 32 63.23 -51.69 -49.32
N SER A 33 63.14 -51.64 -50.65
CA SER A 33 62.69 -50.44 -51.36
C SER A 33 61.32 -50.04 -50.82
N ASN A 34 61.18 -48.79 -50.37
CA ASN A 34 59.91 -48.29 -49.86
C ASN A 34 58.85 -48.44 -50.97
N PRO A 35 57.86 -49.34 -50.81
CA PRO A 35 56.89 -49.63 -51.88
C PRO A 35 55.95 -48.45 -52.18
N CYS A 36 56.03 -47.38 -51.38
CA CYS A 36 55.25 -46.16 -51.51
C CYS A 36 56.05 -44.98 -52.09
N ALA A 37 57.33 -45.15 -52.41
CA ALA A 37 58.13 -44.10 -53.02
C ALA A 37 57.52 -43.66 -54.37
N GLY A 38 57.15 -42.38 -54.49
CA GLY A 38 56.56 -41.80 -55.69
C GLY A 38 55.06 -42.05 -55.91
N LYS A 39 54.38 -42.76 -54.99
CA LYS A 39 52.93 -42.96 -55.02
C LYS A 39 52.21 -41.91 -54.19
N THR A 40 51.31 -41.15 -54.80
CA THR A 40 50.39 -40.25 -54.10
C THR A 40 48.99 -40.82 -54.17
N ILE A 41 48.46 -41.25 -53.03
CA ILE A 41 47.07 -41.71 -52.93
C ILE A 41 46.19 -40.53 -52.58
N THR A 42 45.21 -40.26 -53.44
CA THR A 42 44.25 -39.17 -53.24
C THR A 42 42.88 -39.77 -52.92
N VAL A 43 42.30 -39.37 -51.80
CA VAL A 43 40.94 -39.76 -51.40
C VAL A 43 39.99 -38.61 -51.71
N THR A 44 38.91 -38.89 -52.43
CA THR A 44 37.82 -37.95 -52.72
C THR A 44 36.48 -38.63 -52.46
N GLY A 45 35.39 -37.87 -52.40
CA GLY A 45 34.08 -38.46 -52.14
C GLY A 45 33.00 -37.43 -51.92
N THR A 46 31.80 -37.91 -51.59
CA THR A 46 30.65 -37.09 -51.21
C THR A 46 30.13 -37.48 -49.84
N THR A 47 29.42 -36.55 -49.20
CA THR A 47 28.71 -36.81 -47.95
C THR A 47 27.20 -36.72 -48.16
N THR A 48 26.47 -37.60 -47.49
CA THR A 48 25.02 -37.52 -47.33
C THR A 48 24.74 -36.90 -45.97
N LEU A 49 23.91 -35.85 -45.95
CA LEU A 49 23.57 -35.12 -44.73
C LEU A 49 22.72 -35.98 -43.80
N ALA A 50 22.89 -35.78 -42.49
CA ALA A 50 22.00 -36.36 -41.49
C ALA A 50 20.65 -35.60 -41.46
N SER A 51 19.55 -36.29 -41.20
CA SER A 51 18.22 -35.67 -41.22
C SER A 51 18.02 -34.63 -40.11
N THR A 52 18.69 -34.80 -38.97
CA THR A 52 18.67 -33.86 -37.84
C THR A 52 20.08 -33.73 -37.25
N SER A 53 20.29 -32.78 -36.33
CA SER A 53 21.57 -32.65 -35.62
C SER A 53 21.93 -33.84 -34.72
N THR A 54 20.94 -34.67 -34.38
CA THR A 54 21.10 -35.85 -33.51
C THR A 54 20.95 -37.18 -34.26
N ALA A 55 20.53 -37.13 -35.54
CA ALA A 55 20.34 -38.33 -36.34
C ALA A 55 21.68 -38.97 -36.72
N THR A 56 21.70 -40.30 -36.75
CA THR A 56 22.86 -41.11 -37.15
C THR A 56 22.59 -41.76 -38.50
N ASN A 57 22.06 -41.01 -39.47
CA ASN A 57 21.69 -41.52 -40.80
C ASN A 57 22.45 -40.82 -41.94
N GLY A 58 23.47 -40.02 -41.61
CA GLY A 58 24.40 -39.50 -42.62
C GLY A 58 25.28 -40.62 -43.18
N ALA A 59 25.97 -40.33 -44.28
CA ALA A 59 26.87 -41.27 -44.92
C ALA A 59 28.05 -40.57 -45.61
N ILE A 60 29.13 -41.32 -45.83
CA ILE A 60 30.27 -40.91 -46.66
C ILE A 60 30.44 -41.96 -47.76
N ASN A 61 30.56 -41.52 -49.00
CA ASN A 61 30.93 -42.37 -50.14
C ASN A 61 32.28 -41.89 -50.68
N ALA A 62 33.34 -42.58 -50.28
CA ALA A 62 34.72 -42.26 -50.63
C ALA A 62 35.25 -43.13 -51.78
N THR A 63 36.12 -42.55 -52.58
CA THR A 63 36.87 -43.20 -53.65
C THR A 63 38.34 -42.80 -53.54
N ALA A 64 39.24 -43.62 -54.08
CA ALA A 64 40.67 -43.34 -54.06
C ALA A 64 41.32 -43.55 -55.44
N THR A 65 42.33 -42.74 -55.75
CA THR A 65 43.13 -42.82 -56.98
C THR A 65 44.63 -42.86 -56.65
N GLY A 66 45.47 -43.14 -57.65
CA GLY A 66 46.93 -43.23 -57.49
C GLY A 66 47.49 -44.65 -57.34
N SER A 67 46.62 -45.67 -57.29
CA SER A 67 46.95 -47.11 -57.26
C SER A 67 45.69 -47.94 -57.59
N THR A 68 45.70 -49.25 -57.31
CA THR A 68 44.56 -50.16 -57.48
C THR A 68 44.30 -50.99 -56.22
N ASN A 69 43.13 -51.63 -56.14
CA ASN A 69 42.72 -52.52 -55.04
C ASN A 69 42.75 -51.84 -53.66
N PHE A 70 42.13 -50.66 -53.57
CA PHE A 70 42.06 -49.92 -52.33
C PHE A 70 41.12 -50.57 -51.31
N THR A 71 41.50 -50.47 -50.04
CA THR A 71 40.64 -50.66 -48.87
C THR A 71 40.53 -49.35 -48.11
N PHE A 72 39.44 -49.12 -47.40
CA PHE A 72 39.12 -47.86 -46.74
C PHE A 72 38.89 -48.07 -45.25
N SER A 73 39.34 -47.11 -44.44
CA SER A 73 39.12 -47.05 -42.99
C SER A 73 38.51 -45.70 -42.63
N LEU A 74 37.58 -45.70 -41.66
CA LEU A 74 36.99 -44.50 -41.09
C LEU A 74 37.60 -44.24 -39.70
N ASN A 75 38.15 -43.05 -39.48
CA ASN A 75 38.73 -42.60 -38.21
C ASN A 75 39.77 -43.58 -37.61
N GLY A 76 40.53 -44.27 -38.46
CA GLY A 76 41.55 -45.24 -38.03
C GLY A 76 40.99 -46.60 -37.58
N GLY A 77 39.71 -46.88 -37.85
CA GLY A 77 39.10 -48.19 -37.62
C GLY A 77 39.59 -49.28 -38.60
N ALA A 78 38.91 -50.43 -38.59
CA ALA A 78 39.23 -51.54 -39.49
C ALA A 78 39.06 -51.15 -40.97
N PHE A 79 39.93 -51.68 -41.82
CA PHE A 79 39.84 -51.48 -43.27
C PHE A 79 38.75 -52.39 -43.88
N GLN A 80 37.95 -51.84 -44.78
CA GLN A 80 36.95 -52.56 -45.57
C GLN A 80 37.14 -52.29 -47.07
N ALA A 81 36.64 -53.18 -47.93
CA ALA A 81 36.79 -53.02 -49.39
C ALA A 81 35.98 -51.84 -49.94
N SER A 82 34.84 -51.52 -49.33
CA SER A 82 33.96 -50.43 -49.75
C SER A 82 34.38 -49.10 -49.13
N GLY A 83 34.37 -48.02 -49.91
CA GLY A 83 34.51 -46.64 -49.41
C GLY A 83 33.21 -46.05 -48.85
N ILE A 84 32.16 -46.86 -48.70
CA ILE A 84 30.86 -46.43 -48.20
C ILE A 84 30.78 -46.65 -46.69
N PHE A 85 30.53 -45.57 -45.94
CA PHE A 85 30.30 -45.56 -44.51
C PHE A 85 28.91 -44.99 -44.22
N ASN A 86 28.01 -45.83 -43.71
CA ASN A 86 26.64 -45.45 -43.39
C ASN A 86 26.46 -45.22 -41.89
N ASN A 87 25.31 -44.67 -41.53
CA ASN A 87 24.86 -44.46 -40.15
C ASN A 87 25.76 -43.50 -39.35
N LEU A 88 26.26 -42.47 -40.01
CA LEU A 88 27.14 -41.48 -39.41
C LEU A 88 26.32 -40.35 -38.78
N ALA A 89 26.68 -39.98 -37.54
CA ALA A 89 26.17 -38.77 -36.89
C ALA A 89 26.78 -37.52 -37.55
N VAL A 90 26.20 -36.35 -37.26
CA VAL A 90 26.84 -35.06 -37.60
C VAL A 90 28.24 -35.01 -36.99
N GLY A 91 29.24 -34.70 -37.80
CA GLY A 91 30.63 -34.67 -37.37
C GLY A 91 31.62 -34.66 -38.52
N THR A 92 32.89 -34.55 -38.15
CA THR A 92 34.02 -34.64 -39.09
C THR A 92 34.64 -36.02 -38.99
N TYR A 93 34.85 -36.65 -40.15
CA TYR A 93 35.39 -37.99 -40.26
C TYR A 93 36.61 -37.97 -41.18
N SER A 94 37.65 -38.69 -40.81
CA SER A 94 38.81 -38.93 -41.65
C SER A 94 38.68 -40.29 -42.33
N VAL A 95 38.67 -40.32 -43.66
CA VAL A 95 38.70 -41.56 -44.44
C VAL A 95 40.11 -41.78 -44.95
N THR A 96 40.68 -42.94 -44.63
CA THR A 96 42.00 -43.38 -45.10
C THR A 96 41.83 -44.49 -46.12
N ALA A 97 42.38 -44.33 -47.32
CA ALA A 97 42.49 -45.40 -48.31
C ALA A 97 43.88 -46.03 -48.26
N LYS A 98 43.96 -47.35 -48.38
CA LYS A 98 45.18 -48.16 -48.38
C LYS A 98 45.22 -49.09 -49.60
N ASP A 99 46.29 -49.03 -50.39
CA ASP A 99 46.49 -49.96 -51.51
C ASP A 99 47.06 -51.31 -51.07
N ALA A 100 47.14 -52.27 -51.99
CA ALA A 100 47.68 -53.61 -51.71
C ALA A 100 49.16 -53.61 -51.26
N ALA A 101 49.93 -52.58 -51.62
CA ALA A 101 51.34 -52.42 -51.22
C ALA A 101 51.49 -51.76 -49.84
N GLY A 102 50.38 -51.36 -49.23
CA GLY A 102 50.34 -50.76 -47.89
C GLY A 102 50.44 -49.25 -47.85
N CYS A 103 50.44 -48.58 -49.00
CA CYS A 103 50.53 -47.13 -49.10
C CYS A 103 49.18 -46.51 -48.75
N THR A 104 49.19 -45.39 -48.03
CA THR A 104 47.96 -44.74 -47.54
C THR A 104 47.83 -43.29 -47.97
N GLY A 105 46.59 -42.87 -48.24
CA GLY A 105 46.19 -41.46 -48.36
C GLY A 105 44.94 -41.21 -47.53
N SER A 106 44.75 -40.00 -47.00
CA SER A 106 43.58 -39.67 -46.17
C SER A 106 42.96 -38.35 -46.57
N GLN A 107 41.64 -38.25 -46.41
CA GLN A 107 40.86 -37.02 -46.59
C GLN A 107 39.83 -36.87 -45.48
N SER A 108 39.63 -35.65 -45.01
CA SER A 108 38.57 -35.31 -44.07
C SER A 108 37.28 -34.97 -44.79
N PHE A 109 36.17 -35.48 -44.27
CA PHE A 109 34.80 -35.25 -44.72
C PHE A 109 33.95 -34.74 -43.56
N SER A 110 33.04 -33.81 -43.83
CA SER A 110 32.09 -33.31 -42.83
C SER A 110 30.68 -33.76 -43.19
N VAL A 111 30.07 -34.53 -42.29
CA VAL A 111 28.64 -34.84 -42.33
C VAL A 111 27.93 -33.75 -41.53
N THR A 112 27.14 -32.91 -42.20
CA THR A 112 26.29 -31.90 -41.55
C THR A 112 24.84 -32.36 -41.52
N SER A 113 23.99 -31.67 -40.75
CA SER A 113 22.54 -31.89 -40.78
C SER A 113 21.91 -31.12 -41.94
N ILE A 114 20.71 -31.53 -42.33
CA ILE A 114 19.86 -30.75 -43.23
C ILE A 114 19.51 -29.41 -42.53
N PRO A 115 19.74 -28.25 -43.16
CA PRO A 115 19.40 -26.96 -42.57
C PRO A 115 17.88 -26.83 -42.40
N CYS A 116 17.46 -26.25 -41.27
CA CYS A 116 16.03 -26.08 -41.00
C CYS A 116 15.40 -25.03 -41.93
N PRO A 117 14.19 -25.31 -42.47
CA PRO A 117 13.43 -24.29 -43.16
C PRO A 117 12.97 -23.21 -42.17
N THR A 118 12.70 -22.01 -42.67
CA THR A 118 12.08 -20.96 -41.87
C THR A 118 10.65 -21.36 -41.52
N ILE A 119 10.38 -21.59 -40.23
CA ILE A 119 9.04 -21.89 -39.74
C ILE A 119 8.34 -20.58 -39.38
N THR A 120 7.19 -20.33 -40.00
CA THR A 120 6.34 -19.17 -39.71
C THR A 120 5.13 -19.62 -38.91
N ILE A 121 4.76 -18.88 -37.86
CA ILE A 121 3.58 -19.17 -37.04
C ILE A 121 2.64 -17.97 -37.09
N ILE A 122 1.42 -18.22 -37.52
CA ILE A 122 0.30 -17.28 -37.41
C ILE A 122 -0.72 -17.82 -36.42
N ALA A 123 -1.54 -16.95 -35.84
CA ALA A 123 -2.60 -17.39 -34.95
C ALA A 123 -3.81 -16.45 -35.00
N THR A 124 -4.97 -17.02 -34.71
CA THR A 124 -6.14 -16.25 -34.28
C THR A 124 -6.15 -16.22 -32.76
N VAL A 125 -6.29 -15.03 -32.18
CA VAL A 125 -6.34 -14.84 -30.72
C VAL A 125 -7.75 -14.49 -30.30
N THR A 126 -8.29 -15.25 -29.36
CA THR A 126 -9.52 -14.92 -28.64
C THR A 126 -9.14 -14.20 -27.35
N GLN A 127 -9.53 -12.94 -27.25
CA GLN A 127 -9.25 -12.11 -26.07
C GLN A 127 -10.03 -12.63 -24.85
N ALA A 128 -9.49 -12.40 -23.67
CA ALA A 128 -10.19 -12.72 -22.43
C ALA A 128 -11.39 -11.78 -22.23
N SER A 129 -12.48 -12.29 -21.66
CA SER A 129 -13.69 -11.48 -21.45
C SER A 129 -13.50 -10.36 -20.42
N SER A 130 -12.45 -10.43 -19.61
CA SER A 130 -12.07 -9.40 -18.65
C SER A 130 -10.60 -9.52 -18.23
N PRO A 131 -10.06 -8.52 -17.49
CA PRO A 131 -8.69 -8.57 -16.99
C PRO A 131 -8.38 -9.76 -16.07
N ALA A 132 -9.38 -10.27 -15.35
CA ALA A 132 -9.23 -11.39 -14.42
C ALA A 132 -9.69 -12.73 -15.01
N ALA A 133 -10.26 -12.73 -16.22
CA ALA A 133 -10.75 -13.94 -16.85
C ALA A 133 -9.59 -14.76 -17.42
N GLY A 134 -9.60 -16.07 -17.14
CA GLY A 134 -8.73 -17.07 -17.76
C GLY A 134 -9.45 -17.81 -18.88
N ASN A 135 -10.14 -17.10 -19.77
CA ASN A 135 -10.95 -17.71 -20.84
C ASN A 135 -10.51 -17.29 -22.25
N GLY A 136 -9.36 -16.64 -22.37
CA GLY A 136 -8.74 -16.37 -23.67
C GLY A 136 -8.26 -17.66 -24.34
N ALA A 137 -7.98 -17.57 -25.64
CA ALA A 137 -7.47 -18.69 -26.43
C ALA A 137 -6.54 -18.22 -27.55
N ILE A 138 -5.62 -19.10 -27.96
CA ILE A 138 -4.77 -18.93 -29.12
C ILE A 138 -4.92 -20.16 -30.01
N ALA A 139 -5.34 -19.97 -31.26
CA ALA A 139 -5.39 -21.01 -32.28
C ALA A 139 -4.28 -20.75 -33.31
N ALA A 140 -3.14 -21.41 -33.13
CA ALA A 140 -1.94 -21.23 -33.95
C ALA A 140 -1.88 -22.22 -35.12
N THR A 141 -1.28 -21.79 -36.22
CA THR A 141 -0.96 -22.60 -37.40
C THR A 141 0.45 -22.28 -37.87
N ALA A 142 1.27 -23.31 -38.03
CA ALA A 142 2.63 -23.21 -38.53
C ALA A 142 2.72 -23.57 -40.01
N SER A 143 3.65 -22.93 -40.73
CA SER A 143 3.97 -23.19 -42.13
C SER A 143 5.50 -23.23 -42.37
N GLY A 144 5.92 -23.69 -43.54
CA GLY A 144 7.33 -23.83 -43.93
C GLY A 144 7.88 -25.26 -43.88
N SER A 145 7.13 -26.21 -43.29
CA SER A 145 7.41 -27.65 -43.25
C SER A 145 6.10 -28.43 -43.05
N THR A 146 6.17 -29.71 -42.67
CA THR A 146 5.01 -30.59 -42.43
C THR A 146 5.11 -31.33 -41.09
N GLY A 147 3.98 -31.81 -40.58
CA GLY A 147 3.93 -32.60 -39.35
C GLY A 147 4.20 -31.77 -38.08
N PHE A 148 3.71 -30.54 -38.03
CA PHE A 148 3.93 -29.65 -36.89
C PHE A 148 3.24 -30.13 -35.61
N THR A 149 3.95 -30.00 -34.51
CA THR A 149 3.45 -30.04 -33.13
C THR A 149 3.73 -28.70 -32.46
N TYR A 150 2.95 -28.33 -31.44
CA TYR A 150 2.95 -27.00 -30.83
C TYR A 150 3.18 -27.06 -29.33
N SER A 151 3.86 -26.06 -28.78
CA SER A 151 4.08 -25.87 -27.33
C SER A 151 3.88 -24.42 -26.95
N ILE A 152 3.22 -24.17 -25.81
CA ILE A 152 3.11 -22.85 -25.16
C ILE A 152 4.03 -22.73 -23.94
N THR A 153 4.66 -23.83 -23.52
CA THR A 153 5.50 -23.90 -22.32
C THR A 153 7.00 -23.80 -22.61
N GLY A 154 7.37 -23.56 -23.87
CA GLY A 154 8.76 -23.36 -24.29
C GLY A 154 9.25 -24.39 -25.31
N ILE A 155 10.47 -24.17 -25.82
CA ILE A 155 11.13 -25.04 -26.81
C ILE A 155 11.37 -26.46 -26.31
N SER A 156 11.65 -26.62 -25.01
CA SER A 156 11.81 -27.89 -24.29
C SER A 156 10.54 -28.30 -23.53
N GLY A 157 9.42 -27.59 -23.76
CA GLY A 157 8.14 -27.87 -23.14
C GLY A 157 7.44 -29.09 -23.75
N THR A 158 6.25 -29.38 -23.24
CA THR A 158 5.37 -30.42 -23.78
C THR A 158 4.75 -29.97 -25.09
N TYR A 159 4.91 -30.79 -26.14
CA TYR A 159 4.30 -30.53 -27.45
C TYR A 159 3.00 -31.32 -27.62
N GLN A 160 2.03 -30.70 -28.29
CA GLN A 160 0.76 -31.30 -28.67
C GLN A 160 0.52 -31.15 -30.18
N ALA A 161 -0.29 -32.04 -30.77
CA ALA A 161 -0.59 -31.98 -32.20
C ALA A 161 -1.45 -30.75 -32.58
N SER A 162 -2.37 -30.35 -31.69
CA SER A 162 -3.23 -29.18 -31.91
C SER A 162 -2.49 -27.88 -31.60
N GLY A 163 -2.58 -26.89 -32.48
CA GLY A 163 -2.11 -25.52 -32.22
C GLY A 163 -3.06 -24.69 -31.36
N THR A 164 -4.10 -25.30 -30.76
CA THR A 164 -5.10 -24.60 -29.95
C THR A 164 -4.77 -24.67 -28.47
N PHE A 165 -4.67 -23.50 -27.84
CA PHE A 165 -4.48 -23.31 -26.40
C PHE A 165 -5.67 -22.51 -25.86
N THR A 166 -6.34 -23.02 -24.85
CA THR A 166 -7.53 -22.38 -24.24
C THR A 166 -7.28 -22.14 -22.75
N GLY A 167 -8.14 -21.34 -22.13
CA GLY A 167 -8.02 -21.06 -20.70
C GLY A 167 -6.92 -20.06 -20.37
N LEU A 168 -6.54 -19.22 -21.34
CA LEU A 168 -5.43 -18.27 -21.20
C LEU A 168 -5.90 -17.01 -20.48
N ALA A 169 -5.12 -16.58 -19.49
CA ALA A 169 -5.30 -15.29 -18.85
C ALA A 169 -4.78 -14.15 -19.75
N VAL A 170 -5.02 -12.90 -19.35
CA VAL A 170 -4.40 -11.75 -20.00
C VAL A 170 -2.87 -11.87 -19.87
N GLY A 171 -2.16 -11.80 -20.99
CA GLY A 171 -0.72 -11.98 -21.03
C GLY A 171 -0.14 -12.10 -22.43
N SER A 172 1.19 -12.21 -22.48
CA SER A 172 1.94 -12.51 -23.71
C SER A 172 2.34 -13.97 -23.70
N TYR A 173 2.09 -14.65 -24.81
CA TYR A 173 2.33 -16.08 -24.97
C TYR A 173 3.19 -16.31 -26.20
N THR A 174 4.32 -17.00 -26.01
CA THR A 174 5.17 -17.45 -27.10
C THR A 174 4.79 -18.87 -27.48
N ILE A 175 4.30 -19.05 -28.71
CA ILE A 175 3.98 -20.35 -29.27
C ILE A 175 5.20 -20.86 -30.04
N PHE A 176 5.59 -22.09 -29.73
CA PHE A 176 6.64 -22.84 -30.43
C PHE A 176 5.98 -23.87 -31.33
N ALA A 177 6.50 -24.04 -32.54
CA ALA A 177 6.12 -25.13 -33.45
C ALA A 177 7.35 -25.96 -33.80
N LYS A 178 7.19 -27.28 -33.86
CA LYS A 178 8.25 -28.25 -34.18
C LYS A 178 7.77 -29.19 -35.27
N ASP A 179 8.52 -29.31 -36.36
CA ASP A 179 8.20 -30.21 -37.47
C ASP A 179 8.67 -31.66 -37.22
N VAL A 180 8.39 -32.55 -38.19
CA VAL A 180 8.79 -33.96 -38.12
C VAL A 180 10.31 -34.19 -38.09
N ASN A 181 11.09 -33.24 -38.60
CA ASN A 181 12.55 -33.28 -38.61
C ASN A 181 13.16 -32.61 -37.36
N GLY A 182 12.34 -32.16 -36.41
CA GLY A 182 12.78 -31.53 -35.18
C GLY A 182 13.17 -30.05 -35.32
N CYS A 183 12.92 -29.43 -36.47
CA CYS A 183 13.13 -28.00 -36.66
C CYS A 183 12.08 -27.19 -35.91
N THR A 184 12.52 -26.13 -35.22
CA THR A 184 11.64 -25.32 -34.36
C THR A 184 11.55 -23.88 -34.82
N GLY A 185 10.35 -23.31 -34.76
CA GLY A 185 10.10 -21.86 -34.87
C GLY A 185 9.26 -21.36 -33.69
N SER A 186 9.22 -20.05 -33.49
CA SER A 186 8.39 -19.45 -32.44
C SER A 186 7.84 -18.09 -32.85
N ASN A 187 6.66 -17.74 -32.35
CA ASN A 187 6.09 -16.40 -32.47
C ASN A 187 5.31 -16.02 -31.21
N SER A 188 5.23 -14.74 -30.89
CA SER A 188 4.57 -14.23 -29.69
C SER A 188 3.23 -13.59 -30.01
N PHE A 189 2.22 -13.88 -29.19
CA PHE A 189 0.86 -13.38 -29.32
C PHE A 189 0.39 -12.85 -27.96
N SER A 190 -0.46 -11.82 -27.97
CA SER A 190 -0.99 -11.21 -26.76
C SER A 190 -2.48 -11.48 -26.59
N VAL A 191 -2.84 -12.12 -25.49
CA VAL A 191 -4.23 -12.16 -25.00
C VAL A 191 -4.43 -10.91 -24.16
N THR A 192 -5.31 -10.02 -24.60
CA THR A 192 -5.73 -8.83 -23.85
C THR A 192 -7.12 -9.07 -23.27
N ALA A 193 -7.55 -8.20 -22.36
CA ALA A 193 -8.95 -8.13 -21.98
C ALA A 193 -9.75 -7.40 -23.08
N ALA A 194 -11.01 -7.78 -23.25
CA ALA A 194 -12.01 -6.90 -23.87
C ALA A 194 -12.11 -5.59 -23.07
N SER A 195 -12.35 -4.47 -23.75
CA SER A 195 -12.55 -3.17 -23.09
C SER A 195 -13.71 -3.28 -22.11
N CYS A 196 -13.45 -3.00 -20.83
CA CYS A 196 -14.51 -3.01 -19.83
C CYS A 196 -15.55 -1.93 -20.17
N PRO A 197 -16.85 -2.29 -20.29
CA PRO A 197 -17.88 -1.29 -20.41
C PRO A 197 -17.88 -0.43 -19.14
N THR A 198 -18.10 0.88 -19.28
CA THR A 198 -18.14 1.79 -18.14
C THR A 198 -19.23 1.37 -17.16
N ILE A 199 -18.87 1.21 -15.89
CA ILE A 199 -19.82 1.00 -14.79
C ILE A 199 -20.00 2.34 -14.07
N ILE A 200 -21.23 2.86 -14.05
CA ILE A 200 -21.58 4.06 -13.30
C ILE A 200 -22.06 3.62 -11.92
N LEU A 201 -21.38 4.11 -10.87
CA LEU A 201 -21.65 3.80 -9.48
C LEU A 201 -22.28 5.01 -8.77
N SER A 202 -23.33 4.75 -7.99
CA SER A 202 -23.84 5.68 -6.97
C SER A 202 -23.76 5.00 -5.61
N ALA A 203 -23.39 5.76 -4.57
CA ALA A 203 -23.33 5.27 -3.19
C ALA A 203 -23.86 6.35 -2.24
N ILE A 204 -24.98 6.05 -1.57
CA ILE A 204 -25.68 7.00 -0.69
C ILE A 204 -25.54 6.50 0.76
N PRO A 205 -24.83 7.24 1.63
CA PRO A 205 -24.68 6.86 3.03
C PRO A 205 -25.85 7.36 3.88
N THR A 206 -26.08 6.70 5.02
CA THR A 206 -26.84 7.23 6.15
C THR A 206 -25.93 7.43 7.35
N ASN A 207 -26.18 8.49 8.12
CA ASN A 207 -25.41 8.77 9.32
C ASN A 207 -25.73 7.76 10.43
N THR A 208 -24.78 7.59 11.34
CA THR A 208 -24.97 6.86 12.59
C THR A 208 -25.76 7.68 13.60
N SER A 209 -26.31 7.03 14.63
CA SER A 209 -26.98 7.73 15.74
C SER A 209 -26.03 8.34 16.77
N GLY A 210 -24.73 8.05 16.67
CA GLY A 210 -23.70 8.45 17.62
C GLY A 210 -22.30 8.14 17.08
N PRO A 211 -21.24 8.78 17.58
CA PRO A 211 -19.88 8.67 17.03
C PRO A 211 -19.28 7.26 17.16
N THR A 212 -19.77 6.47 18.12
CA THR A 212 -19.35 5.06 18.34
C THR A 212 -20.41 4.05 17.90
N ALA A 213 -21.57 4.51 17.44
CA ALA A 213 -22.63 3.63 16.96
C ALA A 213 -22.24 3.05 15.60
N SER A 214 -22.67 1.81 15.34
CA SER A 214 -22.48 1.12 14.06
C SER A 214 -23.82 0.78 13.43
N ASN A 215 -24.70 1.77 13.30
CA ASN A 215 -26.03 1.63 12.71
C ASN A 215 -26.21 2.46 11.42
N GLY A 216 -25.13 3.02 10.89
CA GLY A 216 -25.12 3.64 9.57
C GLY A 216 -25.22 2.58 8.46
N SER A 217 -25.47 3.05 7.24
CA SER A 217 -25.57 2.19 6.06
C SER A 217 -25.09 2.91 4.81
N ILE A 218 -24.80 2.15 3.75
CA ILE A 218 -24.57 2.67 2.40
C ILE A 218 -25.44 1.87 1.44
N ALA A 219 -26.21 2.56 0.60
CA ALA A 219 -26.92 1.97 -0.52
C ALA A 219 -26.19 2.29 -1.83
N ALA A 220 -25.69 1.26 -2.49
CA ALA A 220 -24.98 1.35 -3.75
C ALA A 220 -25.81 0.79 -4.90
N SER A 221 -25.70 1.42 -6.07
CA SER A 221 -26.32 0.94 -7.31
C SER A 221 -25.35 1.12 -8.48
N ALA A 222 -25.38 0.19 -9.42
CA ALA A 222 -24.53 0.22 -10.61
C ALA A 222 -25.38 0.15 -11.89
N SER A 223 -24.88 0.73 -12.97
CA SER A 223 -25.44 0.62 -14.33
C SER A 223 -24.31 0.56 -15.36
N GLY A 224 -24.60 0.10 -16.59
CA GLY A 224 -23.60 -0.21 -17.62
C GLY A 224 -23.10 -1.66 -17.51
N GLY A 225 -21.87 -1.98 -17.92
CA GLY A 225 -21.29 -3.33 -17.72
C GLY A 225 -22.16 -4.53 -18.18
N VAL A 226 -21.89 -5.70 -17.60
CA VAL A 226 -22.67 -6.93 -17.80
C VAL A 226 -23.23 -7.47 -16.49
N LEU A 227 -24.55 -7.68 -16.41
CA LEU A 227 -25.21 -8.26 -15.23
C LEU A 227 -24.81 -9.73 -15.00
N PRO A 228 -24.85 -10.23 -13.74
CA PRO A 228 -25.15 -9.48 -12.50
C PRO A 228 -23.96 -8.67 -11.97
N TYR A 229 -24.26 -7.65 -11.15
CA TYR A 229 -23.23 -6.91 -10.40
C TYR A 229 -22.98 -7.50 -9.02
N GLN A 230 -21.78 -7.25 -8.49
CA GLN A 230 -21.41 -7.37 -7.10
C GLN A 230 -20.86 -6.03 -6.61
N TYR A 231 -20.98 -5.77 -5.32
CA TYR A 231 -20.59 -4.51 -4.69
C TYR A 231 -19.60 -4.77 -3.56
N SER A 232 -18.64 -3.87 -3.43
CA SER A 232 -17.65 -3.83 -2.36
C SER A 232 -17.74 -2.49 -1.64
N LYS A 233 -17.51 -2.48 -0.32
CA LYS A 233 -17.36 -1.26 0.51
C LYS A 233 -15.91 -0.96 0.90
N ASP A 234 -14.98 -1.83 0.51
CA ASP A 234 -13.59 -1.89 0.98
C ASP A 234 -12.59 -1.83 -0.20
N GLY A 235 -12.94 -1.09 -1.24
CA GLY A 235 -12.06 -0.85 -2.40
C GLY A 235 -11.86 -2.05 -3.30
N GLY A 236 -12.76 -3.04 -3.25
CA GLY A 236 -12.70 -4.25 -4.06
C GLY A 236 -11.99 -5.43 -3.36
N THR A 237 -11.82 -5.40 -2.04
CA THR A 237 -11.23 -6.52 -1.29
C THR A 237 -12.25 -7.65 -1.10
N THR A 238 -13.48 -7.30 -0.74
CA THR A 238 -14.60 -8.23 -0.59
C THR A 238 -15.82 -7.76 -1.39
N PHE A 239 -16.57 -8.71 -1.95
CA PHE A 239 -17.75 -8.43 -2.79
C PHE A 239 -18.97 -9.20 -2.30
N GLN A 240 -20.14 -8.56 -2.40
CA GLN A 240 -21.46 -9.14 -2.14
C GLN A 240 -22.45 -8.77 -3.24
N ALA A 241 -23.48 -9.58 -3.45
CA ALA A 241 -24.47 -9.32 -4.49
C ALA A 241 -25.36 -8.09 -4.17
N SER A 242 -25.66 -7.87 -2.88
CA SER A 242 -26.47 -6.73 -2.45
C SER A 242 -25.66 -5.43 -2.50
N GLY A 243 -26.22 -4.38 -3.08
CA GLY A 243 -25.67 -3.02 -3.01
C GLY A 243 -25.84 -2.36 -1.63
N THR A 244 -26.53 -2.98 -0.68
CA THR A 244 -26.76 -2.42 0.65
C THR A 244 -25.76 -2.95 1.67
N PHE A 245 -25.01 -2.03 2.28
CA PHE A 245 -24.11 -2.29 3.39
C PHE A 245 -24.71 -1.72 4.66
N THR A 246 -24.97 -2.55 5.67
CA THR A 246 -25.52 -2.12 6.96
C THR A 246 -24.49 -2.27 8.08
N ASN A 247 -24.87 -1.83 9.28
CA ASN A 247 -24.07 -1.91 10.49
C ASN A 247 -22.70 -1.21 10.37
N LEU A 248 -22.69 -0.04 9.73
CA LEU A 248 -21.49 0.74 9.51
C LEU A 248 -21.30 1.77 10.62
N GLY A 249 -20.09 1.84 11.16
CA GLY A 249 -19.66 2.93 12.04
C GLY A 249 -19.25 4.17 11.25
N VAL A 250 -19.01 5.26 11.97
CA VAL A 250 -18.47 6.51 11.39
C VAL A 250 -17.15 6.22 10.68
N GLY A 251 -17.05 6.64 9.43
CA GLY A 251 -15.85 6.39 8.63
C GLY A 251 -16.04 6.62 7.14
N THR A 252 -14.93 6.56 6.43
CA THR A 252 -14.88 6.64 4.96
C THR A 252 -14.81 5.24 4.38
N TYR A 253 -15.70 4.95 3.44
CA TYR A 253 -15.81 3.68 2.75
C TYR A 253 -15.57 3.88 1.26
N ASN A 254 -14.80 2.99 0.65
CA ASN A 254 -14.48 3.03 -0.78
C ASN A 254 -15.35 2.01 -1.50
N VAL A 255 -16.41 2.49 -2.13
CA VAL A 255 -17.39 1.64 -2.79
C VAL A 255 -16.95 1.34 -4.22
N VAL A 256 -17.02 0.08 -4.62
CA VAL A 256 -16.70 -0.40 -5.98
C VAL A 256 -17.78 -1.37 -6.44
N ALA A 257 -18.18 -1.30 -7.70
CA ALA A 257 -19.01 -2.33 -8.33
C ALA A 257 -18.18 -3.19 -9.28
N LYS A 258 -18.50 -4.48 -9.33
CA LYS A 258 -17.90 -5.49 -10.22
C LYS A 258 -19.01 -6.13 -11.05
N ASP A 259 -18.82 -6.23 -12.35
CA ASP A 259 -19.79 -6.89 -13.23
C ASP A 259 -19.51 -8.40 -13.40
N ALA A 260 -20.35 -9.11 -14.16
CA ALA A 260 -20.22 -10.56 -14.35
C ALA A 260 -18.94 -10.99 -15.07
N ASN A 261 -18.41 -10.10 -15.91
CA ASN A 261 -17.13 -10.32 -16.57
C ASN A 261 -15.98 -10.09 -15.59
N GLY A 262 -16.17 -9.29 -14.54
CA GLY A 262 -15.17 -8.97 -13.54
C GLY A 262 -14.53 -7.61 -13.75
N CYS A 263 -15.13 -6.77 -14.58
CA CYS A 263 -14.76 -5.37 -14.74
C CYS A 263 -15.18 -4.56 -13.50
N LEU A 264 -14.33 -3.64 -13.07
CA LEU A 264 -14.56 -2.79 -11.90
C LEU A 264 -14.98 -1.38 -12.31
N SER A 265 -15.88 -0.76 -11.54
CA SER A 265 -16.13 0.68 -11.59
C SER A 265 -14.93 1.44 -11.01
N ASN A 266 -14.89 2.75 -11.27
CA ASN A 266 -14.06 3.63 -10.45
C ASN A 266 -14.50 3.53 -8.97
N SER A 267 -13.53 3.66 -8.07
CA SER A 267 -13.79 3.70 -6.63
C SER A 267 -14.50 5.00 -6.26
N MET A 268 -15.63 4.89 -5.55
CA MET A 268 -16.38 6.02 -5.01
C MET A 268 -16.19 6.09 -3.50
N SER A 269 -15.48 7.13 -3.05
CA SER A 269 -15.33 7.42 -1.62
C SER A 269 -16.62 8.03 -1.08
N THR A 270 -17.17 7.42 -0.03
CA THR A 270 -18.38 7.89 0.64
C THR A 270 -18.18 7.88 2.16
N ASN A 271 -18.79 8.83 2.87
CA ASN A 271 -18.61 8.99 4.31
C ASN A 271 -19.91 8.67 5.04
N VAL A 272 -19.84 7.70 5.95
CA VAL A 272 -20.86 7.51 6.99
C VAL A 272 -20.49 8.45 8.12
N GLY A 273 -21.30 9.49 8.30
CA GLY A 273 -21.06 10.54 9.28
C GLY A 273 -21.82 10.35 10.59
N PHE A 274 -21.62 11.31 11.47
CA PHE A 274 -22.47 11.58 12.63
C PHE A 274 -22.64 13.09 12.73
N THR A 275 -23.88 13.54 12.92
CA THR A 275 -24.21 14.94 13.15
C THR A 275 -24.99 15.04 14.44
N CYS A 276 -24.53 15.89 15.35
CA CYS A 276 -25.22 16.08 16.62
C CYS A 276 -26.64 16.61 16.41
N PRO A 277 -27.66 15.94 16.95
CA PRO A 277 -28.95 16.58 17.17
C PRO A 277 -28.70 17.78 18.08
N GLY A 278 -29.11 18.98 17.67
CA GLY A 278 -28.86 20.19 18.46
C GLY A 278 -29.35 20.03 19.90
N ILE A 279 -28.48 20.24 20.88
CA ILE A 279 -28.86 20.30 22.29
C ILE A 279 -29.34 21.72 22.57
N SER A 280 -30.59 21.87 22.99
CA SER A 280 -31.10 23.15 23.47
C SER A 280 -30.95 23.21 24.98
N THR A 281 -30.42 24.31 25.49
CA THR A 281 -30.13 24.49 26.91
C THR A 281 -30.69 25.80 27.43
N THR A 282 -31.24 25.78 28.63
CA THR A 282 -31.61 26.96 29.40
C THR A 282 -31.04 26.84 30.80
N ALA A 283 -30.82 27.96 31.46
CA ALA A 283 -30.40 27.96 32.86
C ALA A 283 -31.23 28.96 33.65
N THR A 284 -31.66 28.55 34.83
CA THR A 284 -32.27 29.43 35.82
C THR A 284 -31.28 29.61 36.95
N SER A 285 -31.13 30.84 37.42
CA SER A 285 -30.32 31.14 38.59
C SER A 285 -31.21 31.72 39.68
N THR A 286 -30.92 31.34 40.92
CA THR A 286 -31.54 31.93 42.10
C THR A 286 -30.46 32.33 43.08
N ASN A 287 -30.68 33.44 43.76
CA ASN A 287 -29.89 33.85 44.91
C ASN A 287 -30.86 34.11 46.06
N THR A 288 -30.82 33.26 47.07
CA THR A 288 -31.83 33.21 48.14
C THR A 288 -31.41 33.97 49.39
N ILE A 289 -30.12 34.28 49.57
CA ILE A 289 -29.61 34.88 50.81
C ILE A 289 -28.64 36.02 50.50
N LYS A 290 -29.08 37.23 50.82
CA LYS A 290 -28.27 38.44 50.78
C LYS A 290 -27.21 38.40 51.89
N CYS A 291 -25.98 38.78 51.54
CA CYS A 291 -24.82 38.91 52.44
C CYS A 291 -24.11 37.62 52.87
N GLU A 292 -24.38 36.48 52.24
CA GLU A 292 -23.50 35.31 52.32
C GLU A 292 -22.76 35.16 50.99
N THR A 293 -21.44 35.01 51.04
CA THR A 293 -20.69 34.60 49.87
C THR A 293 -21.09 33.14 49.57
N ASN A 294 -21.37 32.83 48.30
CA ASN A 294 -21.63 31.45 47.86
C ASN A 294 -22.97 30.84 48.30
N THR A 295 -24.10 31.52 48.07
CA THR A 295 -25.46 30.96 48.26
C THR A 295 -26.27 30.83 46.97
N GLY A 296 -25.73 31.32 45.86
CA GLY A 296 -26.37 31.20 44.55
C GLY A 296 -26.47 29.76 44.09
N THR A 297 -27.51 29.46 43.33
CA THR A 297 -27.70 28.18 42.65
C THR A 297 -28.00 28.41 41.18
N ILE A 298 -27.37 27.63 40.30
CA ILE A 298 -27.72 27.54 38.88
C ILE A 298 -28.32 26.16 38.63
N THR A 299 -29.51 26.12 38.06
CA THR A 299 -30.14 24.89 37.56
C THR A 299 -30.18 24.94 36.05
N VAL A 300 -29.51 23.99 35.40
CA VAL A 300 -29.46 23.87 33.94
C VAL A 300 -30.52 22.87 33.46
N SER A 301 -31.27 23.24 32.44
CA SER A 301 -32.22 22.38 31.76
C SER A 301 -31.77 22.15 30.33
N ALA A 302 -31.86 20.91 29.86
CA ALA A 302 -31.46 20.53 28.51
C ALA A 302 -32.51 19.64 27.85
N THR A 303 -32.68 19.81 26.54
CA THR A 303 -33.55 18.98 25.70
C THR A 303 -32.79 18.55 24.44
N GLY A 304 -33.07 17.35 23.92
CA GLY A 304 -32.30 16.70 22.87
C GLY A 304 -32.12 15.20 23.16
N SER A 305 -31.00 14.60 22.74
CA SER A 305 -30.67 13.21 23.10
C SER A 305 -30.47 13.06 24.62
N THR A 306 -30.99 11.99 25.20
CA THR A 306 -31.01 11.76 26.66
C THR A 306 -29.62 11.47 27.26
N GLY A 307 -29.53 11.36 28.59
CA GLY A 307 -28.28 11.04 29.29
C GLY A 307 -27.38 12.26 29.45
N PHE A 308 -27.97 13.41 29.75
CA PHE A 308 -27.23 14.65 29.92
C PHE A 308 -26.31 14.61 31.13
N MET A 309 -25.09 15.11 30.94
CA MET A 309 -24.17 15.51 31.98
C MET A 309 -23.92 17.02 31.87
N TYR A 310 -23.65 17.66 32.99
CA TYR A 310 -23.54 19.11 33.10
C TYR A 310 -22.18 19.50 33.65
N ASN A 311 -21.62 20.62 33.22
CA ASN A 311 -20.47 21.23 33.87
C ASN A 311 -20.64 22.74 34.01
N LEU A 312 -19.85 23.33 34.89
CA LEU A 312 -19.79 24.78 35.12
C LEU A 312 -18.36 25.26 34.92
N ASN A 313 -18.19 26.37 34.22
CA ASN A 313 -16.92 27.03 33.92
C ASN A 313 -15.84 26.11 33.34
N GLY A 314 -16.24 25.14 32.51
CA GLY A 314 -15.32 24.18 31.90
C GLY A 314 -14.80 23.09 32.85
N GLY A 315 -15.37 22.97 34.06
CA GLY A 315 -15.05 21.89 34.99
C GLY A 315 -15.46 20.49 34.51
N SER A 316 -15.26 19.49 35.36
CA SER A 316 -15.69 18.12 35.08
C SER A 316 -17.20 18.00 34.93
N TYR A 317 -17.63 17.10 34.05
CA TYR A 317 -19.04 16.79 33.85
C TYR A 317 -19.58 15.95 35.02
N GLN A 318 -20.79 16.28 35.46
CA GLN A 318 -21.52 15.60 36.53
C GLN A 318 -22.96 15.32 36.10
N VAL A 319 -23.62 14.37 36.77
CA VAL A 319 -25.03 14.02 36.48
C VAL A 319 -25.99 15.09 37.00
N SER A 320 -25.66 15.72 38.14
CA SER A 320 -26.51 16.78 38.70
C SER A 320 -26.53 18.01 37.79
N ASN A 321 -27.74 18.47 37.49
CA ASN A 321 -27.97 19.69 36.74
C ASN A 321 -28.02 20.95 37.62
N ILE A 322 -27.84 20.78 38.92
CA ILE A 322 -27.83 21.86 39.91
C ILE A 322 -26.38 22.10 40.37
N PHE A 323 -25.96 23.36 40.26
CA PHE A 323 -24.72 23.88 40.83
C PHE A 323 -25.08 24.82 41.98
N ALA A 324 -24.63 24.49 43.18
CA ALA A 324 -24.92 25.27 44.39
C ALA A 324 -23.66 25.96 44.91
N ALA A 325 -23.85 26.78 45.93
CA ALA A 325 -22.80 27.53 46.60
C ALA A 325 -22.01 28.45 45.66
N LEU A 326 -22.73 29.21 44.82
CA LEU A 326 -22.14 30.11 43.84
C LEU A 326 -22.16 31.56 44.31
N ALA A 327 -21.06 32.28 44.12
CA ALA A 327 -21.01 33.73 44.30
C ALA A 327 -21.83 34.46 43.23
N ALA A 328 -22.12 35.74 43.45
CA ALA A 328 -22.65 36.58 42.38
C ALA A 328 -21.60 36.71 41.27
N GLY A 329 -22.02 36.53 40.01
CA GLY A 329 -21.09 36.52 38.88
C GLY A 329 -21.68 35.89 37.62
N ALA A 330 -20.95 36.00 36.52
CA ALA A 330 -21.26 35.32 35.27
C ALA A 330 -20.66 33.92 35.25
N TYR A 331 -21.44 32.96 34.78
CA TYR A 331 -21.07 31.55 34.68
C TYR A 331 -21.31 31.05 33.27
N THR A 332 -20.38 30.24 32.79
CA THR A 332 -20.57 29.43 31.59
C THR A 332 -20.94 28.03 32.04
N PHE A 333 -21.96 27.44 31.44
CA PHE A 333 -22.31 26.05 31.69
C PHE A 333 -22.21 25.28 30.39
N GLY A 334 -21.88 24.00 30.50
CA GLY A 334 -21.89 23.07 29.38
C GLY A 334 -22.79 21.88 29.68
N VAL A 335 -23.38 21.35 28.62
CA VAL A 335 -24.20 20.13 28.63
C VAL A 335 -23.59 19.17 27.63
N ARG A 336 -23.51 17.90 27.99
CA ARG A 336 -23.08 16.81 27.12
C ARG A 336 -24.11 15.69 27.15
N ASP A 337 -24.55 15.18 26.01
CA ASP A 337 -25.44 14.01 25.96
C ASP A 337 -24.68 12.68 25.93
N ILE A 338 -25.41 11.56 25.91
CA ILE A 338 -24.84 10.21 25.85
C ILE A 338 -24.05 9.93 24.56
N ASN A 339 -24.34 10.67 23.48
CA ASN A 339 -23.64 10.57 22.20
C ASN A 339 -22.39 11.46 22.15
N GLY A 340 -22.05 12.16 23.23
CA GLY A 340 -20.90 13.05 23.32
C GLY A 340 -21.12 14.43 22.68
N CYS A 341 -22.34 14.74 22.24
CA CYS A 341 -22.66 16.07 21.71
C CYS A 341 -22.64 17.09 22.84
N THR A 342 -22.09 18.27 22.59
CA THR A 342 -21.96 19.33 23.60
C THR A 342 -22.67 20.60 23.19
N ALA A 343 -23.34 21.24 24.15
CA ALA A 343 -23.80 22.63 24.04
C ALA A 343 -23.28 23.44 25.22
N THR A 344 -23.09 24.74 25.01
CA THR A 344 -22.71 25.68 26.05
C THR A 344 -23.70 26.83 26.11
N GLY A 345 -23.87 27.38 27.30
CA GLY A 345 -24.65 28.57 27.54
C GLY A 345 -24.00 29.43 28.61
N ASN A 346 -24.55 30.64 28.76
CA ASN A 346 -24.17 31.56 29.80
C ASN A 346 -25.37 31.86 30.69
N THR A 347 -25.09 32.16 31.95
CA THR A 347 -26.07 32.68 32.90
C THR A 347 -25.31 33.49 33.95
N SER A 348 -26.01 34.23 34.78
CA SER A 348 -25.41 34.94 35.89
C SER A 348 -26.20 34.72 37.16
N VAL A 349 -25.49 34.60 38.27
CA VAL A 349 -26.07 34.71 39.60
C VAL A 349 -26.07 36.18 39.94
N SER A 350 -27.26 36.79 40.02
CA SER A 350 -27.38 38.18 40.44
C SER A 350 -27.10 38.31 41.93
N GLN A 351 -26.67 39.50 42.36
CA GLN A 351 -26.78 39.85 43.77
C GLN A 351 -28.26 39.85 44.17
N ALA A 352 -28.58 39.39 45.39
CA ALA A 352 -29.95 39.49 45.90
C ALA A 352 -30.35 40.98 46.00
N PRO A 353 -31.54 41.38 45.52
CA PRO A 353 -31.95 42.77 45.53
C PRO A 353 -32.09 43.32 46.96
N ALA A 354 -31.95 44.64 47.09
CA ALA A 354 -32.17 45.32 48.34
C ALA A 354 -33.64 45.20 48.81
N GLY A 355 -33.87 44.86 50.08
CA GLY A 355 -35.21 44.80 50.67
C GLY A 355 -35.83 46.18 50.90
N THR A 356 -37.15 46.21 51.15
CA THR A 356 -37.96 47.44 51.34
C THR A 356 -37.49 48.33 52.49
N LEU A 357 -37.06 47.75 53.62
CA LEU A 357 -36.51 48.49 54.76
C LEU A 357 -35.17 49.17 54.43
N PHE A 358 -34.31 48.52 53.63
CA PHE A 358 -33.06 49.14 53.17
C PHE A 358 -33.33 50.36 52.28
N LEU A 359 -34.26 50.23 51.33
CA LEU A 359 -34.66 51.35 50.47
C LEU A 359 -35.23 52.51 51.29
N SER A 360 -36.01 52.21 52.34
CA SER A 360 -36.55 53.19 53.27
C SER A 360 -35.46 53.94 54.03
N VAL A 361 -34.45 53.22 54.54
CA VAL A 361 -33.29 53.82 55.22
C VAL A 361 -32.44 54.64 54.25
N LYS A 362 -32.17 54.13 53.04
CA LYS A 362 -31.43 54.84 51.99
C LYS A 362 -32.11 56.17 51.63
N ALA A 363 -33.43 56.18 51.48
CA ALA A 363 -34.19 57.40 51.20
C ALA A 363 -34.10 58.42 52.35
N VAL A 364 -34.25 57.96 53.61
CA VAL A 364 -34.10 58.82 54.81
C VAL A 364 -32.71 59.48 54.83
N LEU A 365 -31.66 58.72 54.56
CA LEU A 365 -30.28 59.23 54.59
C LEU A 365 -29.97 60.17 53.40
N GLN A 366 -30.48 59.88 52.20
CA GLN A 366 -30.30 60.73 51.02
C GLN A 366 -30.99 62.10 51.16
N VAL A 367 -32.21 62.15 51.72
CA VAL A 367 -32.97 63.40 51.89
C VAL A 367 -32.30 64.34 52.89
N ASN A 368 -31.73 63.79 53.97
CA ASN A 368 -31.19 64.59 55.07
C ASN A 368 -29.71 64.98 54.89
N CYS A 369 -28.99 64.35 53.96
CA CYS A 369 -27.63 64.73 53.58
C CYS A 369 -27.65 65.72 52.39
N ALA A 370 -28.21 66.90 52.61
CA ALA A 370 -28.16 67.97 51.64
C ALA A 370 -26.77 68.64 51.63
N ILE A 371 -26.29 68.95 50.42
CA ILE A 371 -25.06 69.69 50.06
C ILE A 371 -23.74 68.87 50.13
N SER A 372 -23.21 68.53 48.94
CA SER A 372 -21.93 67.82 48.70
C SER A 372 -21.90 66.32 49.04
N GLY A 373 -22.74 65.55 48.33
CA GLY A 373 -22.51 64.14 48.00
C GLY A 373 -22.31 63.19 49.19
N CYS A 374 -23.35 62.42 49.54
CA CYS A 374 -23.08 61.08 50.06
C CYS A 374 -22.16 60.39 49.04
N HIS A 375 -20.90 60.19 49.44
CA HIS A 375 -19.75 59.88 48.60
C HIS A 375 -20.05 58.90 47.45
N LEU A 376 -20.23 59.44 46.24
CA LEU A 376 -20.28 58.67 45.01
C LEU A 376 -18.86 58.37 44.45
N SER A 377 -17.83 58.33 45.32
CA SER A 377 -16.43 58.15 44.91
C SER A 377 -15.63 57.36 45.97
N PRO A 378 -14.67 56.49 45.58
CA PRO A 378 -14.13 55.40 46.41
C PRO A 378 -13.07 55.84 47.43
N ASN A 379 -13.33 56.91 48.20
CA ASN A 379 -12.40 57.40 49.23
C ASN A 379 -12.67 56.73 50.60
N PRO A 380 -11.72 55.98 51.21
CA PRO A 380 -11.92 55.21 52.43
C PRO A 380 -12.12 56.01 53.73
N GLN A 381 -11.89 57.33 53.73
CA GLN A 381 -11.84 58.12 54.97
C GLN A 381 -13.17 58.78 55.37
N ASN A 382 -14.17 58.92 54.49
CA ASN A 382 -15.34 59.81 54.73
C ASN A 382 -16.76 59.23 54.46
N GLY A 383 -17.00 57.92 54.52
CA GLY A 383 -18.37 57.39 54.62
C GLY A 383 -18.78 56.37 53.53
N LEU A 384 -19.96 55.77 53.74
CA LEU A 384 -20.39 54.50 53.13
C LEU A 384 -20.89 54.66 51.68
N ASP A 385 -20.47 53.75 50.79
CA ASP A 385 -21.04 53.56 49.46
C ASP A 385 -22.34 52.72 49.54
N PHE A 386 -23.46 53.27 49.05
CA PHE A 386 -24.81 52.69 49.15
C PHE A 386 -25.27 51.93 47.89
N THR A 387 -24.34 51.68 46.96
CA THR A 387 -24.64 50.92 45.74
C THR A 387 -24.36 49.42 45.85
N ASP A 388 -23.57 48.99 46.83
CA ASP A 388 -23.34 47.57 47.15
C ASP A 388 -23.73 47.26 48.59
N ASP A 389 -24.79 46.48 48.74
CA ASP A 389 -25.54 46.29 49.98
C ASP A 389 -24.85 45.34 51.00
N CYS A 390 -23.54 45.10 50.86
CA CYS A 390 -22.75 44.22 51.75
C CYS A 390 -21.66 44.95 52.55
N THR A 391 -21.15 46.10 52.11
CA THR A 391 -20.10 46.86 52.86
C THR A 391 -20.67 47.67 54.03
N ILE A 392 -21.99 47.87 54.06
CA ILE A 392 -22.69 48.65 55.10
C ILE A 392 -22.87 47.83 56.39
N VAL A 393 -23.08 46.51 56.30
CA VAL A 393 -23.32 45.62 57.47
C VAL A 393 -22.05 45.44 58.32
N ALA A 394 -20.87 45.36 57.69
CA ALA A 394 -19.59 45.33 58.40
C ALA A 394 -19.27 46.64 59.13
N GLN A 395 -19.99 47.72 58.81
CA GLN A 395 -19.87 49.05 59.41
C GLN A 395 -21.02 49.33 60.39
N SER A 396 -21.81 48.31 60.79
CA SER A 396 -22.96 48.45 61.70
C SER A 396 -22.61 49.16 63.01
N ILE A 397 -21.42 48.93 63.58
CA ILE A 397 -20.92 49.63 64.78
C ILE A 397 -20.69 51.12 64.49
N ARG A 398 -20.23 51.48 63.29
CA ARG A 398 -20.06 52.88 62.87
C ARG A 398 -21.39 53.57 62.57
N ILE A 399 -22.40 52.84 62.11
CA ILE A 399 -23.77 53.36 61.97
C ILE A 399 -24.40 53.55 63.36
N LYS A 400 -24.25 52.58 64.26
CA LYS A 400 -24.75 52.61 65.64
C LYS A 400 -24.12 53.73 66.47
N ALA A 401 -22.81 53.97 66.29
CA ALA A 401 -22.09 55.06 66.94
C ALA A 401 -22.31 56.46 66.30
N ARG A 402 -22.87 56.53 65.08
CA ARG A 402 -23.09 57.81 64.36
C ARG A 402 -24.56 58.23 64.27
N ALA A 403 -25.52 57.31 64.45
CA ALA A 403 -26.95 57.60 64.30
C ALA A 403 -27.65 58.13 65.57
N VAL A 404 -26.98 58.15 66.73
CA VAL A 404 -27.69 58.40 68.01
C VAL A 404 -27.05 59.45 68.92
N ASP A 405 -25.81 59.90 68.68
CA ASP A 405 -25.15 60.77 69.65
C ASP A 405 -25.08 62.20 69.11
N ALA A 406 -25.58 63.17 69.90
CA ALA A 406 -25.64 64.58 69.55
C ALA A 406 -24.27 65.29 69.39
N ASN A 407 -23.16 64.55 69.25
CA ASN A 407 -21.86 65.09 68.81
C ASN A 407 -20.86 63.98 68.39
N PRO A 408 -20.68 63.74 67.07
CA PRO A 408 -19.31 63.63 66.54
C PRO A 408 -19.17 64.36 65.20
N SER A 409 -18.44 65.48 65.21
CA SER A 409 -17.95 66.20 64.03
C SER A 409 -17.20 65.24 63.07
N GLN A 410 -17.61 64.92 61.84
CA GLN A 410 -18.71 65.41 61.00
C GLN A 410 -19.25 64.33 60.04
N MET A 411 -20.58 64.32 59.83
CA MET A 411 -21.25 64.53 58.51
C MET A 411 -22.76 64.78 58.74
N PRO A 412 -23.47 65.62 57.96
CA PRO A 412 -23.23 67.02 57.66
C PRO A 412 -24.03 67.99 58.58
N PRO A 413 -23.52 69.22 58.81
CA PRO A 413 -24.08 70.23 59.73
C PRO A 413 -25.27 71.04 59.17
N THR A 414 -25.99 70.57 58.14
CA THR A 414 -26.93 71.41 57.37
C THR A 414 -28.35 70.84 57.19
N GLY A 415 -28.75 69.82 57.95
CA GLY A 415 -30.12 69.27 57.94
C GLY A 415 -30.80 69.34 59.32
N PRO A 416 -32.16 69.42 59.39
CA PRO A 416 -32.87 69.25 60.65
C PRO A 416 -32.57 67.87 61.26
N PRO A 417 -32.61 67.73 62.60
CA PRO A 417 -32.41 66.44 63.26
C PRO A 417 -33.42 65.40 62.75
N LEU A 418 -32.97 64.16 62.59
CA LEU A 418 -33.83 63.05 62.15
C LEU A 418 -35.07 62.94 63.05
N SER A 419 -36.24 62.80 62.42
CA SER A 419 -37.51 62.60 63.13
C SER A 419 -37.49 61.28 63.92
N ALA A 420 -38.33 61.16 64.95
CA ALA A 420 -38.45 59.92 65.72
C ALA A 420 -38.84 58.73 64.83
N VAL A 421 -39.68 58.97 63.82
CA VAL A 421 -40.11 57.95 62.85
C VAL A 421 -38.93 57.49 61.98
N ASP A 422 -38.09 58.40 61.52
CA ASP A 422 -36.95 58.05 60.68
C ASP A 422 -35.82 57.37 61.46
N LYS A 423 -35.62 57.76 62.73
CA LYS A 423 -34.76 57.02 63.66
C LYS A 423 -35.26 55.60 63.85
N GLN A 424 -36.57 55.40 64.01
CA GLN A 424 -37.16 54.08 64.19
C GLN A 424 -36.95 53.20 62.94
N LYS A 425 -37.11 53.73 61.72
CA LYS A 425 -36.82 52.99 60.47
C LYS A 425 -35.38 52.48 60.41
N ILE A 426 -34.42 53.30 60.85
CA ILE A 426 -32.99 52.91 60.90
C ILE A 426 -32.79 51.82 61.97
N ILE A 427 -33.38 51.99 63.15
CA ILE A 427 -33.31 51.01 64.25
C ILE A 427 -33.91 49.66 63.83
N ASP A 428 -35.10 49.66 63.23
CA ASP A 428 -35.79 48.45 62.77
C ASP A 428 -34.98 47.72 61.71
N TRP A 429 -34.41 48.45 60.73
CA TRP A 429 -33.52 47.86 59.72
C TRP A 429 -32.25 47.26 60.32
N VAL A 430 -31.62 47.93 61.30
CA VAL A 430 -30.44 47.39 62.02
C VAL A 430 -30.80 46.14 62.84
N ASN A 431 -31.92 46.16 63.56
CA ASN A 431 -32.37 45.04 64.39
C ASN A 431 -32.77 43.83 63.56
N ALA A 432 -33.29 44.05 62.35
CA ALA A 432 -33.53 43.00 61.36
C ALA A 432 -32.23 42.48 60.70
N GLY A 433 -31.05 42.90 61.18
CA GLY A 433 -29.75 42.48 60.65
C GLY A 433 -29.50 42.97 59.22
N GLY A 434 -30.16 44.05 58.81
CA GLY A 434 -30.17 44.53 57.43
C GLY A 434 -30.97 43.62 56.47
N LYS A 435 -31.71 42.64 56.99
CA LYS A 435 -32.48 41.65 56.22
C LYS A 435 -33.97 41.95 56.36
N HIS A 436 -34.65 42.13 55.23
CA HIS A 436 -36.08 41.85 55.16
C HIS A 436 -36.37 41.33 53.75
N ASN A 437 -36.97 40.15 53.69
CA ASN A 437 -37.65 39.69 52.50
C ASN A 437 -39.14 39.99 52.73
N ASN A 438 -39.74 40.67 51.75
CA ASN A 438 -41.14 41.11 51.67
C ASN A 438 -42.04 40.89 52.89
#